data_AF-A0A7W1ITS5-F1
#
_entry.id   AF-A0A7W1ITS5-F1
#
_cell.length_a   1.000
_cell.length_b   1.000
_cell.length_c   1.000
_cell.angle_alpha   90.00
_cell.angle_beta   90.00
_cell.angle_gamma   90.00
#
_symmetry.space_group_name_H-M   'P 1'
#
loop_
_entity.id
_entity.type
_entity.pdbx_description
1 polymer ?
#
loop_
_entity_poly.entity_id
_entity_poly.type
_entity_poly.pdbx_seq_one_letter_code
_entity_poly.pdbx_strand_id
1 'polypeptide(L)'
;AQFRELVDVLVRATEAVRIAVSSLRSFRGTESACAEVRRLEREGDWVYRRAVASLYSGEHKAMTVLIWKDLLKEIEGAIDRCEDIANTIESTKLKHA
;
A
#
# COMPACT_ATOMS: atom_id res chain seq x y z
N ALA A 1 -14.87 -7.06 -7.25
CA ALA A 1 -14.87 -6.73 -5.81
C ALA A 1 -13.46 -6.41 -5.34
N GLN A 2 -12.47 -7.31 -5.54
CA GLN A 2 -11.11 -7.13 -5.01
C GLN A 2 -10.35 -5.91 -5.56
N PHE A 3 -10.58 -5.50 -6.82
CA PHE A 3 -9.98 -4.26 -7.35
C PHE A 3 -10.33 -3.02 -6.52
N ARG A 4 -11.63 -2.86 -6.19
CA ARG A 4 -12.09 -1.71 -5.40
C ARG A 4 -11.52 -1.75 -3.98
N GLU A 5 -11.37 -2.95 -3.43
CA GLU A 5 -10.75 -3.17 -2.13
C GLU A 5 -9.27 -2.77 -2.13
N LEU A 6 -8.50 -3.13 -3.17
CA LEU A 6 -7.10 -2.71 -3.28
C LEU A 6 -6.97 -1.18 -3.43
N VAL A 7 -7.88 -0.55 -4.17
CA VAL A 7 -7.95 0.92 -4.28
C VAL A 7 -8.31 1.57 -2.94
N ASP A 8 -9.23 0.98 -2.17
CA ASP A 8 -9.56 1.48 -0.82
C ASP A 8 -8.35 1.43 0.12
N VAL A 9 -7.59 0.33 0.07
CA VAL A 9 -6.32 0.20 0.81
C VAL A 9 -5.35 1.30 0.41
N LEU A 10 -5.18 1.57 -0.89
CA LEU A 10 -4.33 2.66 -1.36
C LEU A 10 -4.76 4.02 -0.82
N VAL A 11 -6.07 4.34 -0.86
CA VAL A 11 -6.59 5.61 -0.32
C VAL A 11 -6.24 5.73 1.16
N ARG A 12 -6.50 4.68 1.95
CA ARG A 12 -6.17 4.65 3.38
C ARG A 12 -4.66 4.78 3.63
N ALA A 13 -3.82 4.13 2.81
CA ALA A 13 -2.37 4.20 2.93
C ALA A 13 -1.86 5.62 2.67
N THR A 14 -2.39 6.29 1.64
CA THR A 14 -2.04 7.69 1.35
C THR A 14 -2.46 8.65 2.45
N GLU A 15 -3.59 8.41 3.12
CA GLU A 15 -4.03 9.21 4.27
C GLU A 15 -3.12 8.99 5.49
N ALA A 16 -2.72 7.75 5.77
CA ALA A 16 -1.75 7.46 6.83
C ALA A 16 -0.39 8.12 6.55
N VAL A 17 0.08 8.10 5.29
CA VAL A 17 1.28 8.85 4.86
C VAL A 17 1.11 10.35 5.08
N ARG A 18 -0.05 10.94 4.73
CA ARG A 18 -0.32 12.36 4.95
C ARG A 18 -0.18 12.73 6.43
N ILE A 19 -0.70 11.89 7.33
CA ILE A 19 -0.56 12.07 8.78
C ILE A 19 0.92 11.99 9.21
N ALA A 20 1.64 10.96 8.75
CA ALA A 20 3.07 10.77 9.08
C ALA A 20 3.91 11.98 8.64
N VAL A 21 3.74 12.43 7.40
CA VAL A 21 4.46 13.58 6.82
C VAL A 21 4.11 14.88 7.56
N SER A 22 2.83 15.10 7.90
CA SER A 22 2.42 16.29 8.65
C SER A 22 3.02 16.37 10.07
N SER A 23 3.41 15.22 10.62
CA SER A 23 3.96 15.09 11.97
C SER A 23 5.49 15.23 12.02
N LEU A 24 6.17 15.34 10.87
CA LEU A 24 7.63 15.34 10.76
C LEU A 24 8.33 16.45 11.56
N ARG A 25 7.70 17.64 11.70
CA ARG A 25 8.32 18.74 12.46
C ARG A 25 8.56 18.40 13.92
N SER A 26 7.71 17.56 14.51
CA SER A 26 7.80 17.20 15.93
C SER A 26 8.18 15.75 16.16
N PHE A 27 8.13 14.91 15.13
CA PHE A 27 8.27 13.45 15.21
C PHE A 27 7.33 12.76 16.22
N ARG A 28 6.33 13.47 16.76
CA ARG A 28 5.33 12.91 17.67
C ARG A 28 4.20 12.29 16.86
N GLY A 29 3.85 11.04 17.16
CA GLY A 29 2.78 10.31 16.47
C GLY A 29 3.20 9.75 15.11
N THR A 30 4.47 9.91 14.70
CA THR A 30 4.98 9.29 13.47
C THR A 30 5.04 7.77 13.59
N GLU A 31 5.31 7.20 14.77
CA GLU A 31 5.33 5.74 14.94
C GLU A 31 3.97 5.10 14.65
N SER A 32 2.89 5.68 15.17
CA SER A 32 1.54 5.16 14.95
C SER A 32 1.11 5.26 13.48
N ALA A 33 1.46 6.37 12.82
CA ALA A 33 1.15 6.55 11.40
C ALA A 33 1.97 5.59 10.52
N CYS A 34 3.27 5.43 10.78
CA CYS A 34 4.12 4.48 10.05
C CYS A 34 3.70 3.02 10.30
N ALA A 35 3.29 2.67 11.52
CA ALA A 35 2.75 1.35 11.82
C ALA A 35 1.44 1.07 11.06
N GLU A 36 0.57 2.08 10.92
CA GLU A 36 -0.66 1.95 10.14
C GLU A 36 -0.38 1.78 8.64
N VAL A 37 0.58 2.51 8.08
CA VAL A 37 1.04 2.31 6.69
C VAL A 37 1.48 0.87 6.47
N ARG A 38 2.33 0.32 7.34
CA ARG A 38 2.77 -1.09 7.25
C ARG A 38 1.63 -2.09 7.41
N ARG A 39 0.61 -1.76 8.21
CA ARG A 39 -0.58 -2.62 8.35
C ARG A 39 -1.38 -2.64 7.04
N LEU A 40 -1.52 -1.49 6.39
CA LEU A 40 -2.20 -1.33 5.12
C LEU A 40 -1.42 -1.93 3.95
N GLU A 41 -0.10 -1.89 3.96
CA GLU A 41 0.73 -2.59 2.97
C GLU A 41 0.46 -4.10 2.99
N ARG A 42 0.52 -4.74 4.17
CA ARG A 42 0.21 -6.16 4.30
C ARG A 42 -1.22 -6.51 3.89
N GLU A 43 -2.17 -5.62 4.17
CA GLU A 43 -3.55 -5.75 3.70
C GLU A 43 -3.60 -5.69 2.16
N GLY A 44 -2.88 -4.74 1.56
CA GLY A 44 -2.73 -4.57 0.11
C GLY A 44 -2.13 -5.78 -0.58
N ASP A 45 -1.00 -6.30 -0.09
CA ASP A 45 -0.36 -7.52 -0.63
C ASP A 45 -1.32 -8.72 -0.58
N TRP A 46 -2.05 -8.90 0.53
CA TRP A 46 -3.03 -9.98 0.64
C TRP A 46 -4.18 -9.84 -0.37
N VAL A 47 -4.74 -8.64 -0.52
CA VAL A 47 -5.80 -8.36 -1.49
C VAL A 47 -5.31 -8.57 -2.92
N TYR A 48 -4.10 -8.08 -3.23
CA TYR A 48 -3.45 -8.25 -4.53
C TYR A 48 -3.28 -9.73 -4.88
N ARG A 49 -2.68 -10.54 -3.99
CA ARG A 49 -2.47 -11.97 -4.22
C ARG A 49 -3.78 -12.70 -4.49
N ARG A 50 -4.83 -12.40 -3.72
CA ARG A 50 -6.16 -12.99 -3.91
C ARG A 50 -6.80 -12.55 -5.24
N ALA A 51 -6.65 -11.28 -5.61
CA ALA A 51 -7.15 -10.77 -6.90
C ALA A 51 -6.44 -11.45 -8.08
N VAL A 52 -5.11 -11.60 -8.01
CA VAL A 52 -4.30 -12.28 -9.02
C VAL A 52 -4.66 -13.76 -9.11
N ALA A 53 -4.83 -14.45 -7.98
CA ALA A 53 -5.28 -15.86 -7.98
C ALA A 53 -6.65 -16.02 -8.67
N SER A 54 -7.58 -15.09 -8.44
CA SER A 54 -8.87 -15.07 -9.12
C SER A 54 -8.73 -14.84 -10.62
N LEU A 55 -7.82 -13.96 -11.07
CA LEU A 55 -7.59 -13.73 -12.51
C LEU A 55 -7.07 -14.99 -13.22
N TYR A 56 -6.31 -15.81 -12.53
CA TYR A 56 -5.76 -17.07 -13.06
C TYR A 56 -6.66 -18.29 -12.86
N SER A 57 -7.95 -18.12 -12.51
CA SER A 57 -8.90 -19.22 -12.32
C SER A 57 -9.18 -20.06 -13.58
N GLY A 58 -8.78 -19.57 -14.76
CA GLY A 58 -9.10 -20.16 -16.06
C GLY A 58 -10.43 -19.66 -16.65
N GLU A 59 -11.17 -18.82 -15.93
CA GLU A 59 -12.47 -18.30 -16.34
C GLU A 59 -12.39 -17.04 -17.21
N HIS A 60 -11.19 -16.48 -17.38
CA HIS A 60 -10.96 -15.20 -18.05
C HIS A 60 -10.16 -15.35 -19.35
N LYS A 61 -10.47 -14.49 -20.33
CA LYS A 61 -9.68 -14.37 -21.56
C LYS A 61 -8.28 -13.86 -21.24
N ALA A 62 -7.26 -14.35 -21.95
CA ALA A 62 -5.86 -13.97 -21.73
C ALA A 62 -5.63 -12.44 -21.75
N MET A 63 -6.25 -11.72 -22.68
CA MET A 63 -6.17 -10.26 -22.75
C MET A 63 -6.71 -9.59 -21.47
N THR A 64 -7.81 -10.09 -20.93
CA THR A 64 -8.40 -9.60 -19.68
C THR A 64 -7.46 -9.83 -18.51
N VAL A 65 -6.86 -11.01 -18.42
CA VAL A 65 -5.87 -11.34 -17.38
C VAL A 65 -4.68 -10.39 -17.44
N LEU A 66 -4.14 -10.14 -18.65
CA LEU A 66 -2.98 -9.26 -18.84
C LEU A 66 -3.26 -7.83 -18.36
N ILE A 67 -4.34 -7.22 -18.82
CA ILE A 67 -4.70 -5.83 -18.46
C ILE A 67 -4.93 -5.68 -16.95
N TRP A 68 -5.72 -6.58 -16.36
CA TRP A 68 -6.07 -6.45 -14.94
C TRP A 68 -4.90 -6.77 -14.01
N LYS A 69 -4.06 -7.74 -14.38
CA LYS A 69 -2.87 -8.08 -13.58
C LYS A 69 -1.88 -6.92 -13.58
N ASP A 70 -1.65 -6.27 -14.72
CA ASP A 70 -0.75 -5.11 -14.78
C ASP A 70 -1.31 -3.93 -13.97
N LEU A 71 -2.61 -3.64 -14.08
CA LEU A 71 -3.23 -2.57 -13.30
C LEU A 71 -3.20 -2.85 -11.77
N LEU A 72 -3.50 -4.08 -11.35
CA LEU A 72 -3.43 -4.47 -9.94
C LEU A 72 -2.00 -4.32 -9.39
N LYS A 73 -0.99 -4.65 -10.20
CA LYS A 73 0.42 -4.49 -9.84
C LYS A 73 0.80 -3.03 -9.66
N GLU A 74 0.33 -2.12 -10.52
CA GLU A 74 0.60 -0.69 -10.36
C GLU A 74 0.00 -0.12 -9.07
N ILE A 75 -1.19 -0.59 -8.67
CA ILE A 75 -1.83 -0.16 -7.42
C ILE A 75 -1.09 -0.72 -6.21
N GLU A 76 -0.72 -1.99 -6.23
CA GLU A 76 0.08 -2.61 -5.17
C GLU A 76 1.45 -1.94 -5.02
N GLY A 77 2.12 -1.61 -6.13
CA GLY A 77 3.36 -0.85 -6.11
C GLY A 77 3.20 0.58 -5.54
N ALA A 78 2.03 1.21 -5.71
CA ALA A 78 1.74 2.49 -5.07
C ALA A 78 1.54 2.35 -3.55
N ILE A 79 0.99 1.23 -3.07
CA ILE A 79 0.86 0.91 -1.65
C ILE A 79 2.25 0.64 -1.04
N ASP A 80 3.08 -0.16 -1.71
CA ASP A 80 4.49 -0.41 -1.34
C ASP A 80 5.28 0.90 -1.23
N ARG A 81 5.04 1.83 -2.18
CA ARG A 81 5.67 3.16 -2.11
C ARG A 81 5.25 3.99 -0.89
N CYS A 82 4.07 3.74 -0.33
CA CYS A 82 3.67 4.35 0.94
C CYS A 82 4.51 3.78 2.10
N GLU A 83 4.80 2.48 2.10
CA GLU A 83 5.68 1.84 3.09
C GLU A 83 7.11 2.38 3.00
N ASP A 84 7.65 2.55 1.80
CA ASP A 84 8.96 3.19 1.57
C ASP A 84 9.07 4.55 2.28
N ILE A 85 8.01 5.36 2.20
CA ILE A 85 7.95 6.65 2.88
C ILE A 85 7.99 6.44 4.40
N ALA A 86 7.18 5.54 4.94
CA ALA A 86 7.16 5.24 6.38
C ALA A 86 8.55 4.79 6.88
N ASN A 87 9.22 3.91 6.15
CA ASN A 87 10.57 3.43 6.43
C ASN A 87 11.60 4.57 6.41
N THR A 88 11.48 5.50 5.45
CA THR A 88 12.34 6.69 5.36
C THR A 88 12.14 7.63 6.56
N ILE A 89 10.90 7.83 6.99
CA ILE A 89 10.58 8.67 8.16
C ILE A 89 11.19 8.10 9.43
N GLU A 90 11.05 6.79 9.65
CA GLU A 90 11.61 6.12 10.83
C GLU A 90 13.14 6.13 10.84
N SER A 91 13.78 5.86 9.69
CA SER A 91 15.22 5.98 9.55
C SER A 91 15.71 7.39 9.86
N THR A 92 14.97 8.41 9.40
CA THR A 92 15.30 9.81 9.68
C THR A 92 15.17 10.13 11.17
N LYS A 93 14.08 9.71 11.81
CA LYS A 93 13.88 9.90 13.25
C LYS A 93 15.00 9.27 14.08
N LEU A 94 15.43 8.06 13.73
CA LEU A 94 16.55 7.38 14.42
C LEU A 94 17.89 8.14 14.31
N LYS A 95 18.12 8.88 13.22
CA LYS A 95 19.33 9.71 13.04
C LYS A 95 19.30 11.02 13.81
N HIS A 96 18.12 11.46 14.25
CA HIS A 96 17.89 12.72 14.96
C HIS A 96 17.48 12.52 16.44
N ALA A 97 17.46 11.27 16.92
CA ALA A 97 17.27 10.91 18.33
C ALA A 97 18.62 10.83 19.05
#